data_AF-A0A447MSW7-F1
#
_entry.id   AF-A0A447MSW7-F1
#
_cell.length_a   1.000
_cell.length_b   1.000
_cell.length_c   1.000
_cell.angle_alpha   90.00
_cell.angle_beta   90.00
_cell.angle_gamma   90.00
#
_symmetry.space_group_name_H-M   'P 1'
#
loop_
_entity.id
_entity.type
_entity.pdbx_description
1 polymer ?
#
loop_
_entity_poly.entity_id
_entity_poly.type
_entity_poly.pdbx_seq_one_letter_code
_entity_poly.pdbx_strand_id
1 'polypeptide(L)'
;MENGKFHVYDNPTRVMTNGPAFPWHLTNLNNYTQLTNVDRSSGTLGGIKVMQPDSGIAIADLPSSDTSVSRFIRGVYYTTYAPQATSAHDAMNTLAHIMSRFDRPKNITVDYMGSEGEGNATRKPVSEYTVWTTLSDLTHGEMMVRGYNDINYKTWSLSQFKNATAPVFEKINVKG
;
A
#
# COMPACT_ATOMS: atom_id res chain seq x y z
N MET A 1 -9.68 15.90 -9.76
CA MET A 1 -10.76 16.60 -10.51
C MET A 1 -10.88 15.92 -11.86
N GLU A 2 -12.08 15.54 -12.26
CA GLU A 2 -12.33 15.01 -13.61
C GLU A 2 -13.16 16.06 -14.33
N ASN A 3 -12.68 16.55 -15.48
CA ASN A 3 -13.33 17.63 -16.24
C ASN A 3 -13.62 18.88 -15.38
N GLY A 4 -12.70 19.23 -14.47
CA GLY A 4 -12.84 20.39 -13.59
C GLY A 4 -13.86 20.25 -12.45
N LYS A 5 -14.44 19.07 -12.25
CA LYS A 5 -15.41 18.82 -11.18
C LYS A 5 -14.76 18.17 -9.96
N PHE A 6 -15.22 18.59 -8.79
CA PHE A 6 -14.91 17.96 -7.51
C PHE A 6 -15.87 16.79 -7.29
N HIS A 7 -15.34 15.66 -6.83
CA HIS A 7 -16.11 14.45 -6.60
C HIS A 7 -15.83 13.94 -5.19
N VAL A 8 -16.89 13.53 -4.49
CA VAL A 8 -16.83 12.84 -3.21
C VAL A 8 -17.45 11.47 -3.41
N TYR A 9 -16.76 10.44 -2.93
CA TYR A 9 -17.19 9.05 -3.04
C TYR A 9 -17.11 8.39 -1.67
N ASP A 10 -18.11 7.57 -1.34
CA ASP A 10 -17.96 6.59 -0.27
C ASP A 10 -16.93 5.54 -0.68
N ASN A 11 -16.02 5.21 0.22
CA ASN A 11 -14.97 4.23 -0.03
C ASN A 11 -15.21 2.95 0.78
N PRO A 12 -15.99 1.98 0.26
CA PRO A 12 -16.27 0.74 0.97
C PRO A 12 -15.03 -0.16 1.11
N THR A 13 -14.03 0.01 0.24
CA THR A 13 -12.80 -0.80 0.28
C THR A 13 -11.79 -0.29 1.31
N ARG A 14 -11.94 0.96 1.77
CA ARG A 14 -10.99 1.63 2.67
C ARG A 14 -9.58 1.80 2.09
N VAL A 15 -9.44 1.65 0.76
CA VAL A 15 -8.16 1.69 0.04
C VAL A 15 -8.19 2.79 -1.01
N MET A 16 -7.07 3.47 -1.20
CA MET A 16 -6.90 4.48 -2.25
C MET A 16 -5.48 4.43 -2.81
N THR A 17 -5.33 4.66 -4.11
CA THR A 17 -4.04 4.75 -4.81
C THR A 17 -4.04 5.97 -5.74
N ASN A 18 -3.40 5.89 -6.91
CA ASN A 18 -3.28 6.98 -7.87
C ASN A 18 -4.31 6.79 -9.01
N GLY A 19 -4.08 7.43 -10.17
CA GLY A 19 -4.92 7.22 -11.36
C GLY A 19 -5.07 5.74 -11.75
N PRO A 20 -6.14 5.33 -12.45
CA PRO A 20 -7.29 6.13 -12.90
C PRO A 20 -8.23 6.60 -11.76
N ALA A 21 -9.39 7.18 -12.11
CA ALA A 21 -10.36 7.66 -11.13
C ALA A 21 -10.89 6.54 -10.22
N PHE A 22 -11.26 6.89 -8.98
CA PHE A 22 -11.70 5.91 -7.97
C PHE A 22 -12.86 5.00 -8.42
N PRO A 23 -13.94 5.48 -9.07
CA PRO A 23 -15.01 4.61 -9.57
C PRO A 23 -14.54 3.57 -10.60
N TRP A 24 -13.50 3.89 -11.37
CA TRP A 24 -12.90 2.94 -12.30
C TRP A 24 -12.21 1.81 -11.54
N HIS A 25 -11.47 2.13 -10.47
CA HIS A 25 -10.86 1.10 -9.61
C HIS A 25 -11.91 0.17 -9.02
N LEU A 26 -13.05 0.70 -8.59
CA LEU A 26 -14.18 -0.12 -8.11
C LEU A 26 -14.74 -1.02 -9.22
N THR A 27 -14.91 -0.50 -10.43
CA THR A 27 -15.36 -1.29 -11.59
C THR A 27 -14.36 -2.39 -11.93
N ASN A 28 -13.06 -2.10 -11.84
CA ASN A 28 -11.99 -3.02 -12.13
C ASN A 28 -11.92 -4.22 -11.17
N LEU A 29 -12.48 -4.11 -9.95
CA LEU A 29 -12.56 -5.24 -9.01
C LEU A 29 -13.29 -6.46 -9.60
N ASN A 30 -14.21 -6.24 -10.56
CA ASN A 30 -14.93 -7.33 -11.23
C ASN A 30 -14.01 -8.28 -12.03
N ASN A 31 -12.77 -7.87 -12.35
CA ASN A 31 -11.78 -8.74 -12.99
C ASN A 31 -11.07 -9.70 -12.01
N TYR A 32 -11.38 -9.60 -10.72
CA TYR A 32 -10.67 -10.29 -9.63
C TYR A 32 -11.59 -11.11 -8.73
N THR A 33 -12.78 -11.49 -9.23
CA THR A 33 -13.79 -12.25 -8.47
C THR A 33 -13.32 -13.62 -7.99
N GLN A 34 -12.26 -14.15 -8.61
CA GLN A 34 -11.61 -15.42 -8.26
C GLN A 34 -10.67 -15.32 -7.05
N LEU A 35 -10.26 -14.12 -6.63
CA LEU A 35 -9.33 -13.97 -5.52
C LEU A 35 -9.95 -14.54 -4.23
N THR A 36 -9.14 -15.31 -3.50
CA THR A 36 -9.50 -15.95 -2.25
C THR A 36 -8.26 -16.07 -1.38
N ASN A 37 -8.43 -16.17 -0.06
CA ASN A 37 -7.35 -16.49 0.88
C ASN A 37 -7.24 -17.99 1.19
N VAL A 38 -8.00 -18.84 0.49
CA VAL A 38 -8.01 -20.30 0.69
C VAL A 38 -7.20 -20.98 -0.40
N ASP A 39 -6.20 -21.76 0.00
CA ASP A 39 -5.35 -22.49 -0.94
C ASP A 39 -6.12 -23.57 -1.69
N ARG A 40 -5.84 -23.67 -2.99
CA ARG A 40 -6.17 -24.85 -3.81
C ARG A 40 -4.90 -25.65 -4.09
N SER A 41 -4.41 -26.37 -3.08
CA SER A 41 -3.09 -27.02 -3.13
C SER A 41 -3.01 -28.32 -3.92
N SER A 42 -4.12 -28.80 -4.53
CA SER A 42 -4.07 -30.01 -5.35
C SER A 42 -5.14 -30.01 -6.46
N GLY A 43 -4.92 -30.87 -7.47
CA GLY A 43 -5.84 -31.02 -8.59
C GLY A 43 -5.45 -32.15 -9.54
N THR A 44 -6.15 -32.24 -10.66
CA THR A 44 -5.79 -33.12 -11.78
C THR A 44 -5.75 -32.29 -13.07
N LEU A 45 -4.61 -32.30 -13.76
CA LEU A 45 -4.38 -31.56 -15.00
C LEU A 45 -3.89 -32.53 -16.06
N GLY A 46 -4.59 -32.63 -17.19
CA GLY A 46 -4.24 -33.58 -18.26
C GLY A 46 -4.15 -35.05 -17.80
N GLY A 47 -4.91 -35.43 -16.76
CA GLY A 47 -4.85 -36.77 -16.15
C GLY A 47 -3.76 -36.98 -15.10
N ILE A 48 -2.92 -35.97 -14.83
CA ILE A 48 -1.85 -36.04 -13.84
C ILE A 48 -2.32 -35.43 -12.52
N LYS A 49 -2.15 -36.16 -11.41
CA LYS A 49 -2.34 -35.62 -10.06
C LYS A 49 -1.24 -34.61 -9.75
N VAL A 50 -1.62 -33.37 -9.44
CA VAL A 50 -0.70 -32.29 -9.08
C VAL A 50 -0.96 -31.84 -7.65
N MET A 51 0.11 -31.44 -6.97
CA MET A 51 0.07 -30.97 -5.59
C MET A 51 1.12 -29.88 -5.39
N GLN A 52 0.77 -28.81 -4.69
CA GLN A 52 1.72 -27.79 -4.26
C GLN A 52 2.62 -28.36 -3.16
N PRO A 53 3.91 -28.02 -3.15
CA PRO A 53 4.83 -28.48 -2.11
C PRO A 53 4.59 -27.81 -0.75
N ASP A 54 3.89 -26.66 -0.73
CA ASP A 54 3.60 -25.87 0.48
C ASP A 54 2.32 -25.03 0.30
N SER A 55 1.95 -24.31 1.35
CA SER A 55 0.88 -23.31 1.43
C SER A 55 1.22 -21.99 0.72
N GLY A 56 0.18 -21.19 0.45
CA GLY A 56 0.29 -19.81 -0.07
C GLY A 56 -0.09 -19.64 -1.54
N ILE A 57 -0.54 -20.70 -2.23
CA ILE A 57 -0.96 -20.63 -3.64
C ILE A 57 -2.20 -19.76 -3.85
N ALA A 58 -2.99 -19.49 -2.80
CA ALA A 58 -4.19 -18.65 -2.86
C ALA A 58 -3.94 -17.24 -3.44
N ILE A 59 -2.73 -16.70 -3.26
CA ILE A 59 -2.36 -15.37 -3.77
C ILE A 59 -1.64 -15.40 -5.13
N ALA A 60 -1.58 -16.54 -5.81
CA ALA A 60 -0.87 -16.67 -7.08
C ALA A 60 -1.38 -15.71 -8.17
N ASP A 61 -2.70 -15.44 -8.16
CA ASP A 61 -3.35 -14.53 -9.11
C ASP A 61 -3.42 -13.08 -8.61
N LEU A 62 -2.89 -12.79 -7.42
CA LEU A 62 -2.88 -11.44 -6.88
C LEU A 62 -1.83 -10.59 -7.62
N PRO A 63 -2.21 -9.47 -8.25
CA PRO A 63 -1.26 -8.66 -9.03
C PRO A 63 -0.09 -8.16 -8.18
N SER A 64 1.14 -8.44 -8.59
CA SER A 64 2.35 -8.11 -7.81
C SER A 64 3.07 -6.82 -8.25
N SER A 65 2.67 -6.23 -9.38
CA SER A 65 3.30 -5.00 -9.89
C SER A 65 3.04 -3.79 -8.98
N ASP A 66 3.93 -2.79 -9.02
CA ASP A 66 3.78 -1.55 -8.24
C ASP A 66 2.96 -0.46 -8.94
N THR A 67 2.28 -0.81 -10.03
CA THR A 67 1.32 0.08 -10.66
C THR A 67 0.22 0.46 -9.68
N SER A 68 -0.37 1.65 -9.90
CA SER A 68 -1.50 2.14 -9.12
C SER A 68 -2.64 1.12 -9.01
N VAL A 69 -2.97 0.47 -10.13
CA VAL A 69 -4.03 -0.54 -10.23
C VAL A 69 -3.68 -1.79 -9.43
N SER A 70 -2.49 -2.36 -9.62
CA SER A 70 -2.09 -3.56 -8.87
C SER A 70 -1.96 -3.30 -7.37
N ARG A 71 -1.48 -2.13 -6.95
CA ARG A 71 -1.49 -1.72 -5.53
C ARG A 71 -2.92 -1.59 -5.00
N PHE A 72 -3.86 -1.05 -5.77
CA PHE A 72 -5.25 -0.96 -5.33
C PHE A 72 -5.83 -2.36 -5.07
N ILE A 73 -5.69 -3.29 -6.02
CA ILE A 73 -6.20 -4.66 -5.88
C ILE A 73 -5.55 -5.38 -4.69
N ARG A 74 -4.22 -5.27 -4.52
CA ARG A 74 -3.52 -5.80 -3.33
C ARG A 74 -4.07 -5.21 -2.04
N GLY A 75 -4.29 -3.89 -2.01
CA GLY A 75 -4.84 -3.21 -0.85
C GLY A 75 -6.20 -3.75 -0.47
N VAL A 76 -7.11 -3.87 -1.45
CA VAL A 76 -8.46 -4.40 -1.22
C VAL A 76 -8.39 -5.84 -0.71
N TYR A 77 -7.54 -6.68 -1.30
CA TYR A 77 -7.31 -8.04 -0.83
C TYR A 77 -6.88 -8.09 0.64
N TYR A 78 -5.90 -7.28 1.04
CA TYR A 78 -5.46 -7.22 2.44
C TYR A 78 -6.55 -6.69 3.38
N THR A 79 -7.30 -5.66 2.99
CA THR A 79 -8.42 -5.16 3.84
C THR A 79 -9.56 -6.15 3.99
N THR A 80 -9.73 -7.08 3.04
CA THR A 80 -10.77 -8.11 3.07
C THR A 80 -10.39 -9.27 3.98
N TYR A 81 -9.13 -9.71 3.94
CA TYR A 81 -8.70 -10.98 4.56
C TYR A 81 -7.77 -10.83 5.76
N ALA A 82 -7.23 -9.63 6.03
CA ALA A 82 -6.44 -9.41 7.24
C ALA A 82 -7.32 -9.62 8.50
N PRO A 83 -6.74 -10.14 9.59
CA PRO A 83 -7.48 -10.36 10.82
C PRO A 83 -7.99 -9.03 11.38
N GLN A 84 -9.22 -9.03 11.86
CA GLN A 84 -9.73 -7.89 12.62
C GLN A 84 -9.05 -7.85 13.98
N ALA A 85 -8.33 -6.76 14.24
CA ALA A 85 -7.65 -6.55 15.50
C ALA A 85 -8.64 -6.26 16.64
N THR A 86 -8.30 -6.71 17.85
CA THR A 86 -9.09 -6.50 19.08
C THR A 86 -8.57 -5.33 19.91
N SER A 87 -7.40 -4.78 19.56
CA SER A 87 -6.77 -3.64 20.22
C SER A 87 -6.13 -2.71 19.19
N ALA A 88 -5.89 -1.45 19.58
CA ALA A 88 -5.20 -0.49 18.72
C ALA A 88 -3.75 -0.93 18.43
N HIS A 89 -3.08 -1.54 19.40
CA HIS A 89 -1.75 -2.12 19.23
C HIS A 89 -1.76 -3.20 18.13
N ASP A 90 -2.67 -4.16 18.20
CA ASP A 90 -2.74 -5.25 17.20
C ASP A 90 -3.17 -4.73 15.83
N ALA A 91 -3.99 -3.69 15.79
CA ALA A 91 -4.37 -3.01 14.56
C ALA A 91 -3.15 -2.34 13.91
N MET A 92 -2.34 -1.61 14.68
CA MET A 92 -1.11 -0.98 14.18
C MET A 92 -0.07 -2.02 13.74
N ASN A 93 0.09 -3.11 14.48
CA ASN A 93 1.00 -4.18 14.10
C ASN A 93 0.56 -4.86 12.78
N THR A 94 -0.73 -5.19 12.65
CA THR A 94 -1.29 -5.78 11.42
C THR A 94 -1.15 -4.81 10.24
N LEU A 95 -1.46 -3.52 10.46
CA LEU A 95 -1.30 -2.50 9.44
C LEU A 95 0.17 -2.33 9.01
N ALA A 96 1.13 -2.39 9.94
CA ALA A 96 2.55 -2.33 9.62
C ALA A 96 2.99 -3.50 8.72
N HIS A 97 2.50 -4.72 8.99
CA HIS A 97 2.75 -5.89 8.14
C HIS A 97 2.15 -5.69 6.74
N ILE A 98 0.91 -5.19 6.65
CA ILE A 98 0.26 -4.91 5.36
C ILE A 98 1.07 -3.85 4.60
N MET A 99 1.40 -2.72 5.22
CA MET A 99 2.12 -1.62 4.57
C MET A 99 3.53 -2.01 4.11
N SER A 100 4.17 -2.96 4.77
CA SER A 100 5.45 -3.53 4.33
C SER A 100 5.36 -4.25 2.98
N ARG A 101 4.16 -4.68 2.55
CA ARG A 101 3.90 -5.26 1.22
C ARG A 101 3.76 -4.22 0.11
N PHE A 102 3.70 -2.93 0.48
CA PHE A 102 3.67 -1.78 -0.42
C PHE A 102 4.97 -0.99 -0.40
N ASP A 103 5.97 -1.48 0.33
CA ASP A 103 7.30 -0.87 0.34
C ASP A 103 7.96 -1.09 -1.02
N ARG A 104 8.44 0.00 -1.64
CA ARG A 104 9.07 0.00 -2.95
C ARG A 104 10.56 0.30 -2.77
N PRO A 105 11.44 -0.70 -2.88
CA PRO A 105 12.88 -0.47 -2.79
C PRO A 105 13.39 0.32 -3.99
N LYS A 106 14.44 1.11 -3.77
CA LYS A 106 15.14 1.82 -4.86
C LYS A 106 15.57 0.83 -5.95
N ASN A 107 15.48 1.28 -7.19
CA ASN A 107 15.87 0.61 -8.43
C ASN A 107 15.03 -0.62 -8.85
N ILE A 108 13.99 -0.99 -8.11
CA ILE A 108 13.08 -2.07 -8.53
C ILE A 108 12.19 -1.62 -9.69
N THR A 109 11.79 -0.35 -9.69
CA THR A 109 11.09 0.30 -10.81
C THR A 109 11.76 1.64 -11.10
N VAL A 110 12.20 1.81 -12.35
CA VAL A 110 12.81 3.05 -12.84
C VAL A 110 11.94 3.62 -13.96
N ASP A 111 11.72 4.92 -13.92
CA ASP A 111 11.07 5.65 -15.01
C ASP A 111 12.13 6.43 -15.79
N TYR A 112 12.08 6.31 -17.11
CA TYR A 112 12.91 7.08 -18.06
C TYR A 112 12.14 8.27 -18.63
N MET A 113 10.82 8.29 -18.49
CA MET A 113 10.01 9.48 -18.67
C MET A 113 10.11 10.22 -17.34
N GLY A 114 10.53 11.49 -17.33
CA GLY A 114 10.32 12.29 -16.13
C GLY A 114 8.83 12.22 -15.78
N SER A 115 8.49 11.98 -14.51
CA SER A 115 7.11 12.07 -14.01
C SER A 115 6.41 13.26 -14.70
N GLU A 116 5.21 13.08 -15.24
CA GLU A 116 4.47 14.10 -16.01
C GLU A 116 4.73 15.52 -15.46
N GLY A 117 5.65 16.25 -16.11
CA GLY A 117 6.13 17.55 -15.62
C GLY A 117 7.60 17.88 -15.85
N GLU A 118 8.51 16.91 -15.98
CA GLU A 118 9.93 17.19 -16.21
C GLU A 118 10.31 17.12 -17.70
N GLY A 119 10.03 18.22 -18.41
CA GLY A 119 10.38 18.42 -19.83
C GLY A 119 11.87 18.63 -20.09
N ASN A 120 12.74 17.68 -19.71
CA ASN A 120 14.17 17.77 -19.99
C ASN A 120 14.68 16.61 -20.86
N ALA A 121 15.34 16.96 -21.96
CA ALA A 121 15.75 16.07 -23.05
C ALA A 121 16.91 15.11 -22.71
N THR A 122 17.39 15.10 -21.47
CA THR A 122 18.35 14.12 -20.95
C THR A 122 17.65 13.19 -19.96
N ARG A 123 17.09 12.08 -20.46
CA ARG A 123 16.34 11.08 -19.69
C ARG A 123 17.24 10.32 -18.73
N LYS A 124 17.51 10.88 -17.54
CA LYS A 124 18.11 10.12 -16.44
C LYS A 124 17.04 9.22 -15.84
N PRO A 125 17.32 7.92 -15.62
CA PRO A 125 16.37 7.05 -14.93
C PRO A 125 16.14 7.57 -13.52
N VAL A 126 14.88 7.77 -13.15
CA VAL A 126 14.47 8.10 -11.78
C VAL A 126 13.86 6.86 -11.17
N SER A 127 14.42 6.42 -10.04
CA SER A 127 13.78 5.36 -9.26
C SER A 127 12.57 5.91 -8.53
N GLU A 128 11.42 5.30 -8.75
CA GLU A 128 10.31 5.46 -7.83
C GLU A 128 10.49 4.49 -6.66
N TYR A 129 10.36 4.98 -5.43
CA TYR A 129 10.54 4.22 -4.20
C TYR A 129 9.70 4.79 -3.06
N THR A 130 9.46 4.02 -2.01
CA THR A 130 8.68 4.47 -0.84
C THR A 130 9.58 5.31 0.07
N VAL A 131 9.48 6.64 -0.03
CA VAL A 131 10.35 7.56 0.74
C VAL A 131 10.12 7.47 2.25
N TRP A 132 8.86 7.29 2.65
CA TRP A 132 8.45 7.10 4.04
C TRP A 132 7.08 6.41 4.09
N THR A 133 6.75 5.83 5.24
CA THR A 133 5.44 5.22 5.53
C THR A 133 4.89 5.82 6.82
N THR A 134 3.60 6.15 6.84
CA THR A 134 2.89 6.60 8.04
C THR A 134 1.77 5.65 8.42
N LEU A 135 1.64 5.38 9.72
CA LEU A 135 0.48 4.74 10.33
C LEU A 135 -0.15 5.74 11.32
N SER A 136 -1.46 5.70 11.52
CA SER A 136 -2.14 6.60 12.44
C SER A 136 -3.11 5.83 13.32
N ASP A 137 -2.92 5.95 14.63
CA ASP A 137 -3.85 5.47 15.64
C ASP A 137 -4.71 6.65 16.10
N LEU A 138 -5.94 6.68 15.61
CA LEU A 138 -6.90 7.73 15.94
C LEU A 138 -7.47 7.58 17.35
N THR A 139 -7.37 6.40 17.96
CA THR A 139 -7.86 6.14 19.33
C THR A 139 -7.00 6.89 20.34
N HIS A 140 -5.68 6.86 20.14
CA HIS A 140 -4.71 7.47 21.05
C HIS A 140 -4.16 8.81 20.52
N GLY A 141 -4.54 9.22 19.30
CA GLY A 141 -4.03 10.42 18.66
C GLY A 141 -2.53 10.33 18.37
N GLU A 142 -2.08 9.18 17.86
CA GLU A 142 -0.68 8.90 17.56
C GLU A 142 -0.44 8.73 16.07
N MET A 143 0.70 9.23 15.60
CA MET A 143 1.21 9.02 14.25
C MET A 143 2.56 8.31 14.34
N MET A 144 2.70 7.21 13.60
CA MET A 144 3.94 6.46 13.47
C MET A 144 4.54 6.77 12.09
N VAL A 145 5.82 7.16 12.01
CA VAL A 145 6.52 7.42 10.74
C VAL A 145 7.78 6.57 10.66
N ARG A 146 7.97 5.88 9.53
CA ARG A 146 9.20 5.18 9.16
C ARG A 146 9.76 5.78 7.89
N GLY A 147 10.94 6.39 7.96
CA GLY A 147 11.66 6.86 6.77
C GLY A 147 12.34 5.69 6.05
N TYR A 148 12.70 5.86 4.78
CA TYR A 148 13.33 4.80 3.97
C TYR A 148 14.59 4.18 4.59
N ASN A 149 15.37 4.96 5.34
CA ASN A 149 16.60 4.49 5.99
C ASN A 149 16.40 3.97 7.41
N ASP A 150 15.16 3.90 7.88
CA ASP A 150 14.81 3.37 9.19
C ASP A 150 14.08 2.03 9.03
N ILE A 151 14.48 1.03 9.83
CA ILE A 151 13.75 -0.23 9.90
C ILE A 151 12.56 -0.16 10.88
N ASN A 152 12.61 0.78 11.83
CA ASN A 152 11.61 0.95 12.89
C ASN A 152 10.79 2.22 12.68
N TYR A 153 9.52 2.18 13.09
CA TYR A 153 8.69 3.37 13.18
C TYR A 153 9.08 4.22 14.41
N LYS A 154 9.09 5.54 14.23
CA LYS A 154 9.08 6.51 15.32
C LYS A 154 7.64 6.96 15.55
N THR A 155 7.25 7.16 16.80
CA THR A 155 5.87 7.53 17.17
C THR A 155 5.83 8.94 17.72
N TRP A 156 4.80 9.70 17.32
CA TRP A 156 4.47 11.02 17.83
C TRP A 156 3.01 11.05 18.27
N SER A 157 2.76 11.40 19.53
CA SER A 157 1.41 11.64 20.05
C SER A 157 1.05 13.12 19.96
N LEU A 158 -0.19 13.45 19.60
CA LEU A 158 -0.69 14.83 19.68
C LEU A 158 -0.56 15.41 21.10
N SER A 159 -0.70 14.56 22.13
CA SER A 159 -0.62 14.97 23.53
C SER A 159 0.74 15.55 23.92
N GLN A 160 1.83 15.12 23.26
CA GLN A 160 3.19 15.58 23.54
C GLN A 160 3.38 17.06 23.17
N PHE A 161 2.54 17.58 22.26
CA PHE A 161 2.61 18.94 21.76
C PHE A 161 1.51 19.86 22.31
N LYS A 162 0.72 19.39 23.29
CA LYS A 162 -0.45 20.14 23.81
C LYS A 162 -0.13 21.55 24.33
N ASN A 163 1.10 21.76 24.81
CA ASN A 163 1.57 23.04 25.36
C ASN A 163 2.53 23.78 24.41
N ALA A 164 2.71 23.28 23.17
CA ALA A 164 3.59 23.93 22.22
C ALA A 164 3.01 25.30 21.81
N THR A 165 3.76 26.36 22.04
CA THR A 165 3.38 27.74 21.68
C THR A 165 3.94 28.18 20.33
N ALA A 166 4.74 27.32 19.70
CA ALA A 166 5.33 27.52 18.37
C ALA A 166 5.34 26.18 17.60
N PRO A 167 5.44 26.22 16.25
CA PRO A 167 5.55 25.00 15.45
C PRO A 167 6.77 24.16 15.83
N VAL A 168 6.58 22.84 15.92
CA VAL A 168 7.64 21.86 16.15
C VAL A 168 7.99 21.18 14.84
N PHE A 169 9.28 21.13 14.52
CA PHE A 169 9.80 20.49 13.31
C PHE A 169 10.69 19.31 13.68
N GLU A 170 10.30 18.11 13.24
CA GLU A 170 11.05 16.88 13.47
C GLU A 170 11.55 16.30 12.15
N LYS A 171 12.84 15.94 12.09
CA LYS A 171 13.46 15.44 10.87
C LYS A 171 13.27 13.92 10.75
N ILE A 172 12.67 13.50 9.64
CA ILE A 172 12.58 12.08 9.26
C ILE A 172 13.79 11.62 8.44
N ASN A 173 14.21 10.37 8.63
CA ASN A 173 15.41 9.83 7.98
C ASN A 173 15.09 9.25 6.59
N VAL A 174 15.20 10.11 5.58
CA VAL A 174 14.86 9.78 4.18
C VAL A 174 16.03 9.95 3.20
N LYS A 175 17.17 10.48 3.66
CA LYS A 175 18.34 10.77 2.82
C LYS A 175 19.28 9.56 2.75
N GLY A 176 19.25 8.85 1.65
CA GLY A 176 20.26 7.88 1.22
C GLY A 176 20.50 8.00 -0.26
#